data_AF-A0A954MVL9-F1
#
_entry.id   AF-A0A954MVL9-F1
#
_cell.length_a   1.000
_cell.length_b   1.000
_cell.length_c   1.000
_cell.angle_alpha   90.00
_cell.angle_beta   90.00
_cell.angle_gamma   90.00
#
_symmetry.space_group_name_H-M   'P 1'
#
loop_
_entity.id
_entity.type
_entity.pdbx_description
1 polymer ?
#
loop_
_entity_poly.entity_id
_entity_poly.type
_entity_poly.pdbx_seq_one_letter_code
_entity_poly.pdbx_strand_id
1 'polypeptide(L)' 'MSSNHDPQQTQREFLALLPLTLSLAGLPTSESGKYYGEEQIAARAFTIKHAFRAAQSIVRDIAQPPNR' A
#
# COMPACT_ATOMS: atom_id res chain seq x y z
N MET A 1 -23.90 10.92 5.84
CA MET A 1 -23.65 9.53 5.43
C MET A 1 -22.26 9.16 5.91
N SER A 2 -22.14 8.58 7.10
CA SER A 2 -20.85 8.13 7.61
C SER A 2 -20.44 6.91 6.78
N SER A 3 -19.52 7.10 5.85
CA SER A 3 -18.84 6.01 5.16
C SER A 3 -18.04 5.24 6.22
N ASN A 4 -18.69 4.28 6.88
CA ASN A 4 -18.05 3.30 7.74
C ASN A 4 -17.07 2.50 6.87
N HIS A 5 -15.83 2.98 6.74
CA HIS A 5 -14.74 2.12 6.33
C HIS A 5 -14.59 1.09 7.44
N ASP A 6 -15.15 -0.10 7.21
CA ASP A 6 -14.92 -1.24 8.08
C ASP A 6 -13.39 -1.46 8.11
N PRO A 7 -12.73 -1.30 9.28
CA PRO A 7 -11.29 -1.49 9.38
C PRO A 7 -10.88 -2.89 8.91
N GLN A 8 -11.75 -3.89 9.05
CA GLN A 8 -11.51 -5.24 8.55
C GLN A 8 -11.56 -5.29 7.02
N GLN A 9 -12.43 -4.51 6.38
CA GLN A 9 -12.47 -4.40 4.92
C GLN A 9 -11.19 -3.75 4.38
N THR A 10 -10.73 -2.67 5.02
CA THR A 10 -9.48 -1.99 4.62
C THR A 10 -8.27 -2.90 4.80
N GLN A 11 -8.23 -3.67 5.88
CA GLN A 11 -7.19 -4.67 6.12
C GLN A 11 -7.19 -5.77 5.03
N ARG A 12 -8.36 -6.32 4.68
CA ARG A 12 -8.48 -7.33 3.61
C ARG A 12 -8.01 -6.79 2.27
N GLU A 13 -8.40 -5.56 1.93
CA GLU A 13 -7.97 -4.88 0.71
C GLU A 13 -6.46 -4.66 0.68
N PHE A 14 -5.87 -4.20 1.79
CA PHE A 14 -4.42 -4.04 1.91
C PHE A 14 -3.66 -5.36 1.67
N LEU A 15 -4.13 -6.45 2.28
CA LEU A 15 -3.53 -7.77 2.09
C LEU A 15 -3.65 -8.25 0.63
N ALA A 16 -4.78 -8.00 -0.02
CA ALA A 16 -4.99 -8.36 -1.42
C ALA A 16 -4.08 -7.56 -2.38
N LEU A 17 -3.79 -6.30 -2.05
CA LEU A 17 -2.95 -5.41 -2.86
C LEU A 17 -1.48 -5.40 -2.43
N LEU A 18 -1.08 -6.23 -1.47
CA LEU A 18 0.26 -6.21 -0.88
C LEU A 18 1.38 -6.43 -1.93
N PRO A 19 1.30 -7.40 -2.86
CA PRO A 19 2.36 -7.62 -3.84
C PRO A 19 2.58 -6.41 -4.76
N LEU A 20 1.50 -5.80 -5.24
CA LEU A 20 1.56 -4.58 -6.07
C LEU A 20 2.08 -3.39 -5.27
N THR A 21 1.60 -3.24 -4.03
CA THR A 21 2.03 -2.18 -3.11
C THR A 21 3.54 -2.23 -2.86
N LEU A 22 4.09 -3.41 -2.55
CA LEU A 22 5.53 -3.57 -2.30
C LEU A 22 6.35 -3.35 -3.58
N SER A 23 5.85 -3.79 -4.73
CA SER A 23 6.50 -3.57 -6.03
C SER A 23 6.58 -2.09 -6.39
N LEU A 24 5.49 -1.33 -6.16
CA LEU A 24 5.45 0.13 -6.37
C LEU A 24 6.29 0.89 -5.34
N ALA A 25 6.35 0.42 -4.10
CA ALA A 25 7.14 1.05 -3.05
C ALA A 25 8.65 1.01 -3.34
N GLY A 26 9.12 -0.02 -4.07
CA GLY A 26 10.52 -0.13 -4.51
C GLY A 26 11.55 -0.14 -3.37
N LEU A 27 11.13 -0.45 -2.15
CA LEU A 27 12.00 -0.43 -0.99
C LEU A 27 12.98 -1.60 -1.03
N PRO A 28 14.27 -1.40 -0.70
CA PRO A 28 15.19 -2.51 -0.57
C PRO A 28 14.73 -3.45 0.55
N THR A 29 15.05 -4.73 0.38
CA THR A 29 14.90 -5.73 1.43
C THR A 29 15.77 -5.34 2.63
N SER A 30 15.33 -5.72 3.83
CA SER A 30 16.14 -5.52 5.02
C SER A 30 17.43 -6.31 4.92
N GLU A 31 18.57 -5.66 5.15
CA GLU A 31 19.86 -6.34 5.19
C GLU A 31 19.97 -7.19 6.46
N SER A 32 20.45 -8.42 6.32
CA SER A 32 20.65 -9.32 7.46
C SER A 32 21.63 -8.70 8.46
N GLY A 33 21.27 -8.75 9.75
CA GLY A 33 22.09 -8.23 10.84
C GLY A 33 22.07 -6.69 11.00
N LYS A 34 21.33 -5.96 10.16
CA LYS A 34 21.13 -4.51 10.33
C LYS A 34 19.75 -4.22 10.89
N TYR A 35 19.71 -3.43 11.96
CA TYR A 35 18.48 -2.90 12.53
C TYR A 35 18.20 -1.52 11.97
N TYR A 36 16.91 -1.22 11.76
CA TYR A 36 16.47 0.11 11.41
C TYR A 36 16.17 0.91 12.67
N GLY A 37 16.62 2.16 12.69
CA GLY A 37 16.15 3.15 13.66
C GLY A 37 14.71 3.58 13.39
N GLU A 38 14.12 4.31 14.33
CA GLU A 38 12.73 4.77 14.26
C GLU A 38 12.45 5.60 13.00
N GLU A 39 13.34 6.55 12.66
CA GLU A 39 13.20 7.38 11.46
C GLU A 39 13.24 6.56 10.17
N GLN A 40 14.11 5.54 10.11
CA GLN A 40 14.22 4.66 8.94
C GLN A 40 12.95 3.80 8.78
N ILE A 41 12.40 3.30 9.89
CA ILE A 41 11.11 2.60 9.88
C ILE A 41 9.97 3.53 9.45
N ALA A 42 9.93 4.75 9.98
CA ALA A 42 8.91 5.74 9.65
C ALA A 42 8.94 6.11 8.15
N ALA A 43 10.14 6.32 7.59
CA ALA A 43 10.32 6.59 6.17
C ALA A 43 9.80 5.42 5.31
N ARG A 44 10.15 4.17 5.65
CA ARG A 44 9.65 2.99 4.92
C ARG A 44 8.13 2.85 5.03
N ALA A 45 7.56 3.08 6.21
CA ALA A 45 6.12 3.03 6.42
C ALA A 45 5.38 4.10 5.61
N PHE A 46 5.94 5.31 5.53
CA PHE A 46 5.41 6.39 4.70
C PHE A 46 5.37 5.97 3.22
N THR A 47 6.47 5.43 2.69
CA THR A 47 6.54 4.95 1.29
C THR A 47 5.50 3.86 1.01
N ILE A 48 5.34 2.88 1.91
CA ILE A 48 4.34 1.81 1.75
C ILE A 48 2.91 2.37 1.70
N LYS A 49 2.57 3.34 2.57
CA LYS A 49 1.25 3.99 2.56
C LYS A 49 0.98 4.72 1.24
N HIS A 50 1.98 5.41 0.70
CA HIS A 50 1.85 6.10 -0.59
C HIS A 50 1.69 5.10 -1.75
N ALA A 51 2.47 4.03 -1.76
CA ALA A 51 2.38 2.97 -2.76
C ALA A 51 1.02 2.24 -2.72
N PHE A 52 0.45 2.03 -1.53
CA PHE A 52 -0.88 1.42 -1.39
C PHE A 52 -1.97 2.29 -2.04
N ARG A 53 -1.94 3.61 -1.81
CA ARG A 53 -2.88 4.55 -2.45
C ARG A 53 -2.76 4.51 -3.97
N ALA A 54 -1.54 4.42 -4.49
CA ALA A 54 -1.31 4.28 -5.94
C ALA A 54 -1.86 2.95 -6.48
N ALA A 55 -1.64 1.83 -5.78
CA ALA A 55 -2.20 0.53 -6.13
C ALA A 55 -3.74 0.56 -6.18
N GLN A 56 -4.38 1.21 -5.20
CA GLN A 56 -5.84 1.40 -5.21
C GLN A 56 -6.32 2.27 -6.38
N SER A 57 -5.54 3.28 -6.81
CA SER A 57 -5.87 4.06 -8.00
C SER A 57 -5.86 3.17 -9.24
N ILE A 58 -4.78 2.41 -9.44
CA ILE A 58 -4.63 1.50 -10.58
C ILE A 58 -5.78 0.50 -10.65
N VAL A 59 -6.14 -0.11 -9.52
CA VAL A 59 -7.26 -1.07 -9.48
C VAL A 59 -8.58 -0.40 -9.84
N ARG A 60 -8.83 0.82 -9.34
CA ARG A 60 -10.04 1.58 -9.70
C ARG A 60 -10.06 1.95 -11.19
N ASP A 61 -8.93 2.35 -11.74
CA ASP A 61 -8.78 2.72 -13.15
C ASP A 61 -9.00 1.50 -14.07
N ILE A 62 -8.58 0.30 -13.64
CA ILE A 62 -8.81 -0.96 -14.39
C ILE A 62 -10.26 -1.44 -14.24
N ALA A 63 -10.82 -1.33 -13.03
CA ALA A 63 -12.17 -1.82 -12.73
C ALA A 63 -13.27 -0.96 -13.33
N GLN A 64 -13.03 0.34 -13.56
CA GLN A 64 -13.93 1.20 -14.31
C GLN A 64 -13.68 0.98 -15.81
N PRO A 65 -14.65 0.45 -16.58
CA PRO A 65 -14.51 0.39 -18.03
C PRO A 65 -14.33 1.82 -18.57
N PRO A 66 -13.50 2.04 -19.61
CA PRO A 66 -13.44 3.34 -20.27
C PRO A 66 -14.85 3.66 -20.76
N ASN A 67 -15.42 4.77 -20.29
CA ASN A 67 -16.72 5.28 -20.74
C ASN A 67 -16.73 5.24 -22.28
N ARG A 68 -17.52 4.34 -22.86
CA ARG A 68 -17.85 4.28 -24.29
C ARG A 68 -19.12 5.06 -24.53
#